data_AF-U4QQ93-F1
#
_entry.id   AF-U4QQ93-F1
#
_cell.length_a   1.000
_cell.length_b   1.000
_cell.length_c   1.000
_cell.angle_alpha   90.00
_cell.angle_beta   90.00
_cell.angle_gamma   90.00
#
_symmetry.space_group_name_H-M   'P 1'
#
loop_
_entity.id
_entity.type
_entity.pdbx_description
1 polymer ?
#
loop_
_entity_poly.entity_id
_entity_poly.type
_entity_poly.pdbx_seq_one_letter_code
_entity_poly.pdbx_strand_id
1 'polypeptide(L)'
;MTKINAVQVIISLASICLLGVHLFKPTIAIDSIALFLLAFAAIPWIFPFLKSLELPGGIKIELKDTKAATDKVISSPIQAKEKITKQTQPRELPQNEMVEFETIKTLRQIAEADSNLAFVGFRIEIEKRLRELAEMFQINSRQPLTVLLRSMQGHIIPNEVASGLSDLIALGNQAAHGSKVDPAAINWLLDVGPSILASMDNLIDRSKNG
;
A
#
# COMPACT_ATOMS: atom_id res chain seq x y z
N MET A 1 -9.95 -23.73 -26.39
CA MET A 1 -10.67 -23.12 -27.55
C MET A 1 -11.09 -21.71 -27.16
N THR A 2 -10.35 -20.69 -27.59
CA THR A 2 -10.72 -19.29 -27.40
C THR A 2 -12.01 -19.02 -28.19
N LYS A 3 -13.09 -18.65 -27.49
CA LYS A 3 -14.33 -18.23 -28.14
C LYS A 3 -14.04 -16.94 -28.90
N ILE A 4 -14.08 -16.99 -30.23
CA ILE A 4 -13.97 -15.79 -31.06
C ILE A 4 -15.21 -14.95 -30.76
N ASN A 5 -15.00 -13.74 -30.25
CA ASN A 5 -16.10 -12.87 -29.87
C ASN A 5 -16.81 -12.40 -31.15
N ALA A 6 -18.14 -12.54 -31.22
CA ALA A 6 -18.94 -12.14 -32.38
C ALA A 6 -18.65 -10.69 -32.82
N VAL A 7 -18.32 -9.85 -31.84
CA VAL A 7 -17.95 -8.46 -31.99
C VAL A 7 -16.61 -8.27 -32.74
N GLN A 8 -15.60 -9.11 -32.49
CA GLN A 8 -14.33 -9.13 -33.25
C GLN A 8 -14.55 -9.55 -34.70
N VAL A 9 -15.41 -10.55 -34.93
CA VAL A 9 -15.78 -10.99 -36.28
C VAL A 9 -16.45 -9.87 -37.06
N ILE A 10 -17.37 -9.14 -36.43
CA ILE A 10 -18.09 -8.03 -37.06
C ILE A 10 -17.14 -6.89 -37.44
N ILE A 11 -16.17 -6.55 -36.59
CA ILE A 11 -15.20 -5.47 -36.92
C ILE A 11 -14.20 -5.92 -37.99
N SER A 12 -13.70 -7.15 -37.95
CA SER A 12 -12.85 -7.66 -39.03
C SER A 12 -13.61 -7.66 -40.37
N LEU A 13 -14.88 -8.05 -40.36
CA LEU A 13 -15.73 -8.02 -41.55
C LEU A 13 -16.00 -6.59 -42.03
N ALA A 14 -16.23 -5.64 -41.11
CA ALA A 14 -16.43 -4.23 -41.43
C ALA A 14 -15.17 -3.59 -42.04
N SER A 15 -13.99 -3.89 -41.50
CA SER A 15 -12.70 -3.40 -42.02
C SER A 15 -12.40 -3.97 -43.41
N ILE A 16 -12.66 -5.26 -43.64
CA ILE A 16 -12.51 -5.89 -44.95
C ILE A 16 -13.50 -5.31 -45.96
N CYS A 17 -14.75 -5.06 -45.55
CA CYS A 17 -15.74 -4.39 -46.39
C CYS A 17 -15.33 -2.96 -46.74
N LEU A 18 -14.82 -2.17 -45.79
CA LEU A 18 -14.32 -0.81 -46.04
C LEU A 18 -13.14 -0.81 -47.01
N LEU A 19 -12.21 -1.75 -46.85
CA LEU A 19 -11.08 -1.93 -47.77
C LEU A 19 -11.58 -2.32 -49.18
N GLY A 20 -12.56 -3.22 -49.26
CA GLY A 20 -13.19 -3.62 -50.52
C GLY A 20 -13.87 -2.45 -51.23
N VAL A 21 -14.65 -1.64 -50.51
CA VAL A 21 -15.32 -0.44 -51.05
C VAL A 21 -14.29 0.57 -51.57
N HIS A 22 -13.16 0.74 -50.88
CA HIS A 22 -12.09 1.64 -51.31
C HIS A 22 -11.39 1.16 -52.60
N LEU A 23 -11.21 -0.16 -52.77
CA LEU A 23 -10.61 -0.75 -53.98
C LEU A 23 -11.46 -0.53 -55.25
N PHE A 24 -12.80 -0.53 -55.12
CA PHE A 24 -13.70 -0.34 -56.28
C PHE A 24 -14.00 1.13 -56.60
N LYS A 25 -13.76 2.06 -55.66
CA LYS A 25 -13.88 3.51 -55.89
C LYS A 25 -12.77 4.30 -55.17
N PRO A 26 -11.60 4.48 -55.81
CA PRO A 26 -10.45 5.17 -55.21
C PRO A 26 -10.66 6.68 -54.98
N THR A 27 -11.78 7.25 -55.44
CA THR A 27 -12.13 8.67 -55.33
C THR A 27 -12.99 9.04 -54.11
N ILE A 28 -13.35 8.06 -53.25
CA ILE A 28 -14.10 8.34 -52.03
C ILE A 28 -13.14 8.95 -50.99
N ALA A 29 -13.25 10.25 -50.78
CA ALA A 29 -12.61 10.92 -49.66
C ALA A 29 -13.16 10.34 -48.37
N ILE A 30 -12.31 9.64 -47.60
CA ILE A 30 -12.67 9.24 -46.25
C ILE A 30 -12.81 10.53 -45.46
N ASP A 31 -14.05 10.91 -45.17
CA ASP A 31 -14.37 12.12 -44.41
C ASP A 31 -13.66 12.06 -43.06
N SER A 32 -13.05 13.17 -42.65
CA SER A 32 -12.40 13.28 -41.35
C SER A 32 -13.38 12.94 -40.23
N ILE A 33 -14.66 13.28 -40.41
CA ILE A 33 -15.75 12.95 -39.48
C ILE A 33 -15.94 11.42 -39.38
N ALA A 34 -15.87 10.70 -40.49
CA ALA A 34 -15.98 9.23 -40.51
C ALA A 34 -14.79 8.57 -39.81
N LEU A 35 -13.58 9.14 -39.96
CA LEU A 35 -12.38 8.65 -39.27
C LEU A 35 -12.45 8.90 -37.75
N PHE A 36 -12.94 10.06 -37.32
CA PHE A 36 -13.16 10.36 -35.90
C PHE A 36 -14.21 9.45 -35.27
N LEU A 37 -15.33 9.19 -35.98
CA LEU A 37 -16.37 8.28 -35.50
C LEU A 37 -15.86 6.83 -35.37
N LEU A 38 -15.00 6.39 -36.31
CA LEU A 38 -14.35 5.08 -36.24
C LEU A 38 -13.37 5.00 -35.05
N ALA A 39 -12.60 6.06 -34.79
CA ALA A 39 -11.70 6.14 -33.64
C ALA A 39 -12.49 6.11 -32.31
N PHE A 40 -13.59 6.86 -32.21
CA PHE A 40 -14.47 6.84 -31.05
C PHE A 40 -15.14 5.47 -30.84
N ALA A 41 -15.53 4.78 -31.92
CA ALA A 41 -16.07 3.43 -31.86
C ALA A 41 -15.05 2.39 -31.35
N ALA A 42 -13.75 2.66 -31.50
CA ALA A 42 -12.67 1.81 -30.98
C ALA A 42 -12.31 2.09 -29.51
N ILE A 43 -12.73 3.22 -28.92
CA ILE A 43 -12.42 3.58 -27.52
C ILE A 43 -12.86 2.51 -26.50
N PRO A 44 -14.09 1.95 -26.56
CA PRO A 44 -14.53 0.92 -25.62
C PRO A 44 -13.68 -0.36 -25.66
N TRP A 45 -12.94 -0.57 -26.76
CA TRP A 45 -12.08 -1.73 -26.97
C TRP A 45 -10.65 -1.51 -26.45
N ILE A 46 -10.18 -0.26 -26.38
CA ILE A 46 -8.89 0.09 -25.75
C ILE A 46 -9.00 -0.04 -24.22
N PHE A 47 -10.18 0.23 -23.66
CA PHE A 47 -10.44 0.19 -22.22
C PHE A 47 -10.10 -1.15 -21.51
N PRO A 48 -10.46 -2.35 -22.03
CA PRO A 48 -10.04 -3.61 -21.42
C PRO A 48 -8.53 -3.87 -21.47
N PHE A 49 -7.79 -3.29 -22.41
CA PHE A 49 -6.32 -3.38 -22.43
C PHE A 49 -5.65 -2.42 -21.43
N LEU A 50 -6.30 -1.31 -21.08
CA LEU A 50 -5.88 -0.47 -19.96
C LEU A 50 -6.01 -1.21 -18.62
N LYS A 51 -7.01 -2.08 -18.48
CA LYS A 51 -7.16 -2.96 -17.29
C LYS A 51 -6.10 -4.06 -17.22
N SER A 52 -5.61 -4.56 -18.36
CA SER A 52 -4.46 -5.49 -18.38
C SER A 52 -3.11 -4.80 -18.10
N LEU A 53 -3.11 -3.48 -17.94
CA LEU A 53 -1.99 -2.71 -17.36
C LEU A 53 -2.11 -2.57 -15.83
N GLU A 54 -3.08 -3.22 -15.20
CA GLU A 54 -3.02 -3.55 -13.78
C GLU A 54 -2.03 -4.72 -13.64
N LEU A 55 -0.74 -4.39 -13.60
CA LEU A 55 0.34 -5.35 -13.43
C LEU A 55 0.07 -6.22 -12.20
N PRO A 56 0.13 -7.56 -12.31
CA PRO A 56 0.08 -8.45 -11.16
C PRO A 56 1.37 -8.25 -10.35
N GLY A 57 1.36 -7.29 -9.42
CA GLY A 57 2.48 -6.94 -8.54
C GLY A 57 3.01 -5.50 -8.62
N GLY A 58 2.35 -4.56 -9.29
CA GLY A 58 2.90 -3.21 -9.51
C GLY A 58 1.92 -2.08 -9.26
N ILE A 59 1.82 -1.62 -8.01
CA ILE A 59 1.30 -0.28 -7.71
C ILE A 59 2.43 0.45 -6.98
N LYS A 60 2.84 1.57 -7.56
CA LYS A 60 3.79 2.48 -6.94
C LYS A 60 3.25 2.88 -5.56
N ILE A 61 4.05 2.74 -4.51
CA ILE A 61 3.62 3.17 -3.17
C ILE A 61 3.62 4.69 -3.15
N GLU A 62 2.42 5.28 -3.10
CA GLU A 62 2.25 6.74 -3.06
C GLU A 62 2.10 7.26 -1.63
N LEU A 63 2.41 8.54 -1.44
CA LEU A 63 2.23 9.25 -0.17
C LEU A 63 0.77 9.21 0.31
N LYS A 64 -0.19 9.22 -0.61
CA LYS A 64 -1.61 9.19 -0.26
C LYS A 64 -1.97 7.90 0.47
N ASP A 65 -1.43 6.77 0.02
CA ASP A 65 -1.72 5.46 0.59
C ASP A 65 -1.07 5.31 1.97
N THR A 66 0.18 5.78 2.12
CA THR A 66 0.86 5.77 3.43
C THR A 66 0.16 6.67 4.44
N LYS A 67 -0.26 7.87 4.02
CA LYS A 67 -0.99 8.80 4.87
C LYS A 67 -2.34 8.22 5.30
N ALA A 68 -3.11 7.65 4.36
CA ALA A 68 -4.40 7.05 4.67
C ALA A 68 -4.29 5.88 5.66
N ALA A 69 -3.25 5.04 5.51
CA ALA A 69 -2.98 3.94 6.44
C ALA A 69 -2.60 4.46 7.84
N THR A 70 -1.76 5.49 7.87
CA THR A 70 -1.24 6.11 9.09
C THR A 70 -2.31 6.85 9.89
N ASP A 71 -3.16 7.63 9.21
CA ASP A 71 -4.22 8.41 9.84
C ASP A 71 -5.15 7.51 10.65
N LYS A 72 -5.46 6.29 10.17
CA LYS A 72 -6.29 5.31 10.87
C LYS A 72 -5.67 4.83 12.19
N VAL A 73 -4.34 4.69 12.25
CA VAL A 73 -3.61 4.31 13.48
C VAL A 73 -3.59 5.48 14.46
N ILE A 74 -3.33 6.69 13.96
CA ILE A 74 -3.10 7.89 14.77
C ILE A 74 -4.40 8.51 15.30
N SER A 75 -5.49 8.46 14.53
CA SER A 75 -6.79 9.00 14.94
C SER A 75 -7.47 8.19 16.05
N SER A 76 -6.92 7.02 16.40
CA SER A 76 -7.43 6.21 17.49
C SER A 76 -7.20 6.90 18.85
N PRO A 77 -8.16 6.83 19.80
CA PRO A 77 -8.08 7.49 21.12
C PRO A 77 -6.88 7.07 22.00
N ILE A 78 -6.04 6.13 21.55
CA ILE A 78 -4.79 5.76 22.22
C ILE A 78 -3.83 6.95 22.37
N GLN A 79 -3.85 7.93 21.44
CA GLN A 79 -2.93 9.08 21.45
C GLN A 79 -3.47 10.33 22.18
N ALA A 80 -4.75 10.36 22.56
CA ALA A 80 -5.36 11.58 23.11
C ALA A 80 -4.88 11.96 24.53
N LYS A 81 -4.08 11.11 25.20
CA LYS A 81 -3.65 11.32 26.59
C LYS A 81 -2.20 11.77 26.79
N GLU A 82 -1.36 11.80 25.75
CA GLU A 82 0.10 11.94 25.93
C GLU A 82 0.70 13.24 25.38
N LYS A 83 -0.13 14.25 25.06
CA LYS A 83 0.37 15.63 24.91
C LYS A 83 0.60 16.28 26.27
N ILE A 84 1.50 15.74 27.09
CA ILE A 84 2.03 16.46 28.27
C ILE A 84 3.55 16.28 28.35
N THR A 85 4.24 17.40 28.08
CA THR A 85 5.55 17.81 28.59
C THR A 85 6.80 17.40 27.79
N LYS A 86 7.14 18.28 26.83
CA LYS A 86 8.53 18.59 26.51
C LYS A 86 9.16 19.27 27.73
N GLN A 87 10.03 18.58 28.47
CA GLN A 87 11.01 19.23 29.35
C GLN A 87 12.39 18.61 29.16
N THR A 88 13.31 19.50 28.80
CA THR A 88 14.72 19.31 28.51
C THR A 88 15.49 19.14 29.82
N GLN A 89 15.88 17.91 30.15
CA GLN A 89 17.01 17.59 31.03
C GLN A 89 17.74 16.38 30.44
N PRO A 90 19.07 16.23 30.62
CA PRO A 90 19.79 15.01 30.25
C PRO A 90 19.33 13.86 31.15
N ARG A 91 18.20 13.25 30.79
CA ARG A 91 17.70 12.03 31.37
C ARG A 91 18.42 10.88 30.67
N GLU A 92 19.02 9.98 31.44
CA GLU A 92 19.45 8.68 30.90
C GLU A 92 18.22 8.05 30.23
N LEU A 93 18.28 7.91 28.91
CA LEU A 93 17.17 7.43 28.09
C LEU A 93 16.75 6.06 28.65
N PRO A 94 15.48 5.89 29.09
CA PRO A 94 14.93 4.59 29.39
C PRO A 94 15.28 3.61 28.27
N GLN A 95 15.58 2.36 28.61
CA GLN A 95 16.04 1.36 27.64
C GLN A 95 15.10 1.23 26.42
N ASN A 96 13.81 1.48 26.62
CA ASN A 96 12.79 1.52 25.55
C ASN A 96 12.98 2.72 24.59
N GLU A 97 13.27 3.92 25.12
CA GLU A 97 13.57 5.11 24.32
C GLU A 97 14.89 4.96 23.54
N MET A 98 15.88 4.24 24.08
CA MET A 98 17.13 3.93 23.37
C MET A 98 16.93 2.96 22.21
N VAL A 99 16.12 1.90 22.40
CA VAL A 99 15.81 0.91 21.36
C VAL A 99 14.99 1.56 20.24
N GLU A 100 14.03 2.42 20.58
CA GLU A 100 13.29 3.19 19.60
C GLU A 100 14.22 4.11 18.80
N PHE A 101 15.09 4.88 19.47
CA PHE A 101 16.04 5.79 18.82
C PHE A 101 16.97 5.08 17.82
N GLU A 102 17.58 3.95 18.20
CA GLU A 102 18.45 3.20 17.29
C GLU A 102 17.66 2.53 16.15
N THR A 103 16.41 2.10 16.40
CA THR A 103 15.54 1.55 15.36
C THR A 103 15.22 2.61 14.30
N ILE A 104 14.84 3.83 14.71
CA ILE A 104 14.52 4.93 13.80
C ILE A 104 15.75 5.38 13.02
N LYS A 105 16.90 5.48 13.67
CA LYS A 105 18.17 5.80 13.03
C LYS A 105 18.55 4.75 11.98
N THR A 106 18.37 3.47 12.29
CA THR A 106 18.62 2.37 11.34
C THR A 106 17.69 2.47 10.13
N LEU A 107 16.39 2.70 10.34
CA LEU A 107 15.43 2.88 9.23
C LEU A 107 15.79 4.07 8.33
N ARG A 108 16.26 5.18 8.91
CA ARG A 108 16.70 6.36 8.16
C ARG A 108 17.92 6.07 7.30
N GLN A 109 18.92 5.38 7.85
CA GLN A 109 20.12 4.99 7.10
C GLN A 109 19.78 4.04 5.94
N ILE A 110 18.86 3.08 6.18
CA ILE A 110 18.39 2.18 5.13
C ILE A 110 17.63 2.97 4.05
N ALA A 111 16.78 3.92 4.44
CA ALA A 111 15.99 4.73 3.51
C ALA A 111 16.85 5.61 2.58
N GLU A 112 18.01 6.08 3.07
CA GLU A 112 18.99 6.79 2.25
C GLU A 112 19.61 5.90 1.17
N ALA A 113 19.74 4.60 1.43
CA ALA A 113 20.27 3.63 0.47
C ALA A 113 19.19 3.06 -0.46
N ASP A 114 18.04 2.66 0.10
CA ASP A 114 16.95 2.02 -0.62
C ASP A 114 15.59 2.22 0.10
N SER A 115 14.66 2.84 -0.61
CA SER A 115 13.30 3.11 -0.12
C SER A 115 12.48 1.84 0.13
N ASN A 116 12.59 0.83 -0.72
CA ASN A 116 11.88 -0.42 -0.54
C ASN A 116 12.37 -1.14 0.72
N LEU A 117 13.69 -1.17 0.95
CA LEU A 117 14.25 -1.78 2.15
C LEU A 117 13.78 -1.08 3.43
N ALA A 118 13.58 0.24 3.41
CA ALA A 118 13.04 0.96 4.56
C ALA A 118 11.60 0.55 4.90
N PHE A 119 10.73 0.40 3.90
CA PHE A 119 9.36 -0.13 4.12
C PHE A 119 9.37 -1.58 4.60
N VAL A 120 10.27 -2.40 4.08
CA VAL A 120 10.44 -3.79 4.55
C VAL A 120 10.91 -3.81 6.00
N GLY A 121 11.90 -2.99 6.34
CA GLY A 121 12.38 -2.81 7.71
C GLY A 121 11.27 -2.37 8.65
N PHE A 122 10.47 -1.39 8.25
CA PHE A 122 9.33 -0.93 9.04
C PHE A 122 8.27 -2.02 9.25
N ARG A 123 7.95 -2.81 8.20
CA ARG A 123 7.06 -3.97 8.33
C ARG A 123 7.60 -4.99 9.35
N ILE A 124 8.90 -5.24 9.35
CA ILE A 124 9.55 -6.14 10.31
C ILE A 124 9.38 -5.61 11.75
N GLU A 125 9.51 -4.30 11.96
CA GLU A 125 9.30 -3.68 13.27
C GLU A 125 7.86 -3.80 13.79
N ILE A 126 6.86 -3.64 12.90
CA ILE A 126 5.46 -3.94 13.21
C ILE A 126 5.29 -5.43 13.55
N GLU A 127 5.90 -6.32 12.76
CA GLU A 127 5.79 -7.76 12.94
C GLU A 127 6.32 -8.23 14.30
N LYS A 128 7.49 -7.74 14.72
CA LYS A 128 8.07 -8.05 16.04
C LYS A 128 7.09 -7.75 17.16
N ARG A 129 6.48 -6.56 17.13
CA ARG A 129 5.53 -6.09 18.16
C ARG A 129 4.21 -6.88 18.14
N LEU A 130 3.71 -7.22 16.95
CA LEU A 130 2.52 -8.08 16.83
C LEU A 130 2.80 -9.51 17.33
N ARG A 131 4.01 -10.04 17.11
CA ARG A 131 4.41 -11.35 17.64
C ARG A 131 4.55 -11.32 19.17
N GLU A 132 5.12 -10.25 19.73
CA GLU A 132 5.19 -10.05 21.19
C GLU A 132 3.79 -9.98 21.82
N LEU A 133 2.88 -9.18 21.25
CA LEU A 133 1.48 -9.13 21.68
C LEU A 133 0.83 -10.52 21.63
N ALA A 134 0.99 -11.24 20.53
CA ALA A 134 0.43 -12.58 20.41
C ALA A 134 0.95 -13.55 21.48
N GLU A 135 2.25 -13.49 21.79
CA GLU A 135 2.87 -14.32 22.83
C GLU A 135 2.31 -14.00 24.23
N MET A 136 2.14 -12.72 24.56
CA MET A 136 1.55 -12.30 25.83
C MET A 136 0.11 -12.83 26.01
N PHE A 137 -0.68 -12.82 24.94
CA PHE A 137 -2.07 -13.29 24.96
C PHE A 137 -2.22 -14.78 24.59
N GLN A 138 -1.13 -15.55 24.56
CA GLN A 138 -1.12 -16.98 24.23
C GLN A 138 -1.75 -17.33 22.87
N ILE A 139 -1.71 -16.39 21.92
CA ILE A 139 -2.11 -16.59 20.53
C ILE A 139 -0.93 -17.24 19.80
N ASN A 140 -1.21 -18.16 18.87
CA ASN A 140 -0.15 -18.80 18.08
C ASN A 140 0.63 -17.77 17.24
N SER A 141 1.77 -17.34 17.75
CA SER A 141 2.60 -16.31 17.13
C SER A 141 3.20 -16.73 15.79
N ARG A 142 3.22 -18.03 15.43
CA ARG A 142 3.81 -18.54 14.19
C ARG A 142 2.93 -18.39 12.94
N GLN A 143 1.70 -17.89 13.10
CA GLN A 143 0.78 -17.70 11.98
C GLN A 143 1.27 -16.57 11.04
N PRO A 144 0.77 -16.54 9.78
CA PRO A 144 1.00 -15.42 8.88
C PRO A 144 0.56 -14.10 9.51
N LEU A 145 1.29 -13.01 9.26
CA LEU A 145 1.10 -11.73 9.95
C LEU A 145 -0.33 -11.17 9.82
N THR A 146 -0.96 -11.33 8.66
CA THR A 146 -2.36 -10.93 8.43
C THR A 146 -3.36 -11.74 9.25
N VAL A 147 -3.10 -13.03 9.45
CA VAL A 147 -3.91 -13.90 10.30
C VAL A 147 -3.73 -13.53 11.76
N LEU A 148 -2.48 -13.27 12.16
CA LEU A 148 -2.11 -12.86 13.51
C LEU A 148 -2.77 -11.52 13.90
N LEU A 149 -2.73 -10.53 13.02
CA LEU A 149 -3.38 -9.25 13.25
C LEU A 149 -4.91 -9.41 13.38
N ARG A 150 -5.51 -10.25 12.54
CA ARG A 150 -6.96 -10.51 12.57
C ARG A 150 -7.39 -11.19 13.87
N SER A 151 -6.59 -12.09 14.44
CA SER A 151 -6.94 -12.76 15.71
C SER A 151 -6.90 -11.82 16.91
N MET A 152 -6.17 -10.70 16.82
CA MET A 152 -6.07 -9.67 17.88
C MET A 152 -7.04 -8.50 17.67
N GLN A 153 -7.62 -8.37 16.48
CA GLN A 153 -8.50 -7.27 16.11
C GLN A 153 -9.78 -7.26 16.97
N GLY A 154 -10.13 -6.08 17.50
CA GLY A 154 -11.35 -5.84 18.28
C GLY A 154 -11.28 -6.28 19.74
N HIS A 155 -10.32 -7.14 20.10
CA HIS A 155 -10.15 -7.66 21.46
C HIS A 155 -8.91 -7.11 22.15
N ILE A 156 -7.77 -7.10 21.45
CA ILE A 156 -6.47 -6.61 21.97
C ILE A 156 -6.10 -5.31 21.26
N ILE A 157 -6.30 -5.27 19.94
CA ILE A 157 -6.00 -4.11 19.10
C ILE A 157 -7.32 -3.49 18.62
N PRO A 158 -7.56 -2.18 18.83
CA PRO A 158 -8.76 -1.52 18.32
C PRO A 158 -8.92 -1.67 16.81
N ASN A 159 -10.17 -1.72 16.32
CA ASN A 159 -10.48 -1.99 14.91
C ASN A 159 -9.80 -0.99 13.95
N GLU A 160 -9.75 0.28 14.34
CA GLU A 160 -9.18 1.38 13.56
C GLU A 160 -7.66 1.21 13.43
N VAL A 161 -7.00 0.85 14.54
CA VAL A 161 -5.56 0.56 14.58
C VAL A 161 -5.25 -0.70 13.78
N ALA A 162 -6.04 -1.76 13.95
CA ALA A 162 -5.86 -3.00 13.19
C ALA A 162 -6.03 -2.76 11.67
N SER A 163 -7.00 -1.93 11.27
CA SER A 163 -7.15 -1.54 9.86
C SER A 163 -5.94 -0.77 9.35
N GLY A 164 -5.44 0.22 10.09
CA GLY A 164 -4.26 0.99 9.70
C GLY A 164 -2.99 0.13 9.62
N LEU A 165 -2.77 -0.76 10.60
CA LEU A 165 -1.66 -1.72 10.58
C LEU A 165 -1.75 -2.68 9.40
N SER A 166 -2.96 -3.16 9.06
CA SER A 166 -3.18 -4.01 7.89
C SER A 166 -2.75 -3.30 6.59
N ASP A 167 -3.11 -2.03 6.46
CA ASP A 167 -2.72 -1.23 5.29
C ASP A 167 -1.19 -1.02 5.24
N LEU A 168 -0.55 -0.70 6.37
CA LEU A 168 0.91 -0.55 6.45
C LEU A 168 1.66 -1.86 6.14
N ILE A 169 1.14 -3.00 6.59
CA ILE A 169 1.69 -4.33 6.27
C ILE A 169 1.57 -4.61 4.77
N ALA A 170 0.44 -4.25 4.14
CA ALA A 170 0.26 -4.41 2.71
C ALA A 170 1.27 -3.58 1.91
N LEU A 171 1.52 -2.32 2.30
CA LEU A 171 2.54 -1.46 1.69
C LEU A 171 3.95 -2.06 1.88
N GLY A 172 4.28 -2.55 3.08
CA GLY A 172 5.55 -3.25 3.33
C GLY A 172 5.73 -4.51 2.48
N ASN A 173 4.66 -5.27 2.24
CA ASN A 173 4.68 -6.42 1.34
C ASN A 173 4.90 -6.02 -0.12
N GLN A 174 4.23 -4.97 -0.59
CA GLN A 174 4.46 -4.44 -1.95
C GLN A 174 5.91 -4.00 -2.14
N ALA A 175 6.49 -3.30 -1.16
CA ALA A 175 7.90 -2.92 -1.18
C ALA A 175 8.84 -4.14 -1.26
N ALA A 176 8.55 -5.20 -0.48
CA ALA A 176 9.30 -6.47 -0.53
C ALA A 176 9.23 -7.16 -1.90
N HIS A 177 8.12 -7.00 -2.62
CA HIS A 177 7.93 -7.50 -3.97
C HIS A 177 8.53 -6.58 -5.06
N GLY A 178 9.25 -5.53 -4.67
CA GLY A 178 9.94 -4.63 -5.60
C GLY A 178 9.05 -3.51 -6.17
N SER A 179 7.88 -3.26 -5.59
CA SER A 179 7.05 -2.12 -6.00
C SER A 179 7.79 -0.82 -5.78
N LYS A 180 7.80 0.08 -6.77
CA LYS A 180 8.51 1.36 -6.66
C LYS A 180 7.90 2.21 -5.54
N VAL A 181 8.72 2.63 -4.59
CA VAL A 181 8.28 3.53 -3.53
C VAL A 181 8.53 4.98 -3.93
N ASP A 182 7.53 5.85 -3.70
CA ASP A 182 7.70 7.29 -3.85
C ASP A 182 8.58 7.87 -2.72
N PRO A 183 9.61 8.70 -3.01
CA PRO A 183 10.40 9.36 -1.97
C PRO A 183 9.56 10.14 -0.95
N ALA A 184 8.44 10.73 -1.38
CA ALA A 184 7.54 11.42 -0.47
C ALA A 184 6.88 10.46 0.54
N ALA A 185 6.56 9.23 0.11
CA ALA A 185 6.01 8.17 0.95
C ALA A 185 7.03 7.72 2.02
N ILE A 186 8.32 7.69 1.67
CA ILE A 186 9.42 7.41 2.61
C ILE A 186 9.58 8.51 3.64
N ASN A 187 9.65 9.77 3.20
CA ASN A 187 9.82 10.89 4.12
C ASN A 187 8.68 10.91 5.15
N TRP A 188 7.45 10.72 4.68
CA TRP A 188 6.30 10.57 5.57
C TRP A 188 6.43 9.39 6.53
N LEU A 189 6.88 8.22 6.05
CA LEU A 189 7.11 7.06 6.90
C LEU A 189 8.19 7.33 7.96
N LEU A 190 9.27 8.02 7.62
CA LEU A 190 10.34 8.37 8.56
C LEU A 190 9.88 9.41 9.60
N ASP A 191 8.94 10.27 9.24
CA ASP A 191 8.39 11.28 10.14
C ASP A 191 7.35 10.69 11.09
N VAL A 192 6.51 9.76 10.61
CA VAL A 192 5.33 9.29 11.34
C VAL A 192 5.43 7.84 11.83
N GLY A 193 6.23 7.02 11.15
CA GLY A 193 6.55 5.64 11.55
C GLY A 193 7.00 5.51 13.01
N PRO A 194 7.87 6.38 13.56
CA PRO A 194 8.22 6.35 14.98
C PRO A 194 7.00 6.40 15.91
N SER A 195 6.07 7.33 15.67
CA SER A 195 4.87 7.46 16.50
C SER A 195 3.94 6.24 16.42
N ILE A 196 3.93 5.53 15.28
CA ILE A 196 3.21 4.26 15.15
C ILE A 196 3.86 3.19 16.02
N LEU A 197 5.19 3.04 15.96
CA LEU A 197 5.93 2.06 16.77
C LEU A 197 5.76 2.36 18.26
N ALA A 198 5.92 3.61 18.69
CA ALA A 198 5.66 4.05 20.06
C ALA A 198 4.23 3.72 20.52
N SER A 199 3.23 3.91 19.65
CA SER A 199 1.84 3.56 19.98
C SER A 199 1.66 2.05 20.20
N MET A 200 2.39 1.21 19.45
CA MET A 200 2.39 -0.24 19.64
C MET A 200 3.15 -0.65 20.90
N ASP A 201 4.29 -0.01 21.19
CA ASP A 201 5.07 -0.26 22.41
C ASP A 201 4.25 0.10 23.65
N ASN A 202 3.53 1.22 23.60
CA ASN A 202 2.56 1.60 24.64
C ASN A 202 1.42 0.58 24.81
N LEU A 203 0.94 -0.05 23.73
CA LEU A 203 -0.06 -1.13 23.83
C LEU A 203 0.53 -2.38 24.52
N ILE A 204 1.77 -2.72 24.19
CA ILE A 204 2.50 -3.81 24.81
C ILE A 204 2.70 -3.54 26.31
N ASP A 205 3.20 -2.37 26.68
CA ASP A 205 3.49 -2.01 28.07
C ASP A 205 2.23 -1.96 28.94
N ARG A 206 1.11 -1.48 28.40
CA ARG A 206 -0.19 -1.55 29.09
C ARG A 206 -0.65 -2.99 29.32
N SER A 207 -0.39 -3.88 28.36
CA SER A 207 -0.76 -5.30 28.46
C SER A 207 0.15 -6.08 29.41
N LYS A 208 1.37 -5.61 29.68
CA LYS A 208 2.29 -6.20 30.69
C LYS A 208 1.90 -5.83 32.12
N ASN A 209 1.31 -4.65 32.32
CA ASN A 209 1.04 -4.07 33.64
C ASN A 209 -0.43 -4.17 34.09
N GLY A 210 -1.31 -4.73 33.27
CA GLY A 210 -2.74 -4.96 33.57
C GLY A 210 -3.03 -6.43 33.76
#